data_AF-A0A0Q7D8X5-F1
#
_entry.id   AF-A0A0Q7D8X5-F1
#
_cell.length_a   1.000
_cell.length_b   1.000
_cell.length_c   1.000
_cell.angle_alpha   90.00
_cell.angle_beta   90.00
_cell.angle_gamma   90.00
#
_symmetry.space_group_name_H-M   'P 1'
#
loop_
_entity.id
_entity.type
_entity.pdbx_description
1 polymer ?
#
loop_
_entity_poly.entity_id
_entity_poly.type
_entity_poly.pdbx_seq_one_letter_code
_entity_poly.pdbx_strand_id
1 'polypeptide(L)'
;MHQLGRTSSEPWSTDDLLLAARHLGLKGKLSRPSVERLSLTPLPALALLRDGRTVVLAQCDGQRVLLQDPSEQIQGGRPVIEPIAVFTEQWTGELLLVTSRASVAGELAKFDFSWFIPSLVKYRKLFGEVLVISLFLQLFALISPLFFQVVMDKVLVHIGLTTLDVLVIGLLVVVVFESVLTALRTYVLGRGYGADTLQENDTTAGNTDVLQFLSGVSTEQIWLRKVSNSLEVSIIGTSDKATLTNWYLGSQYHVEQFKTSDGKTLLDSQVQNLVSAMAGFTPPAAGQTTLPPNYQTALAPVIAANWNG
;
A
#
# COMPACT_ATOMS: atom_id res chain seq x y z
N MET A 1 -29.20 12.29 -20.99
CA MET A 1 -29.65 13.26 -22.01
C MET A 1 -30.86 12.73 -22.77
N HIS A 2 -32.08 12.90 -22.25
CA HIS A 2 -33.31 12.59 -23.02
C HIS A 2 -34.56 13.33 -22.53
N GLN A 3 -34.42 14.33 -21.65
CA GLN A 3 -35.55 14.92 -20.91
C GLN A 3 -35.70 16.44 -21.11
N LEU A 4 -34.89 17.07 -21.98
CA LEU A 4 -34.92 18.52 -22.20
C LEU A 4 -35.22 18.94 -23.65
N GLY A 5 -35.59 18.01 -24.54
CA GLY A 5 -36.24 18.34 -25.82
C GLY A 5 -35.57 19.43 -26.66
N ARG A 6 -34.23 19.46 -26.75
CA ARG A 6 -33.51 20.41 -27.62
C ARG A 6 -32.54 19.72 -28.56
N THR A 7 -32.58 20.18 -29.81
CA THR A 7 -31.69 19.82 -30.91
C THR A 7 -30.30 20.41 -30.69
N SER A 8 -29.25 19.62 -30.98
CA SER A 8 -27.82 19.85 -30.68
C SER A 8 -27.12 21.06 -31.34
N SER A 9 -27.77 22.22 -31.52
CA SER A 9 -27.14 23.35 -32.25
C SER A 9 -27.40 24.76 -31.71
N GLU A 10 -27.97 24.94 -30.51
CA GLU A 10 -28.08 26.27 -29.88
C GLU A 10 -27.12 26.40 -28.68
N PRO A 11 -26.41 27.54 -28.53
CA PRO A 11 -25.57 27.78 -27.36
C PRO A 11 -26.43 27.83 -26.08
N TRP A 12 -25.97 27.18 -25.02
CA TRP A 12 -26.68 27.11 -23.75
C TRP A 12 -26.89 28.52 -23.17
N SER A 13 -28.14 28.94 -23.02
CA SER A 13 -28.47 30.20 -22.35
C SER A 13 -28.16 30.10 -20.85
N THR A 14 -27.77 31.22 -20.24
CA THR A 14 -27.63 31.36 -18.79
C THR A 14 -28.91 30.97 -18.05
N ASP A 15 -30.07 31.24 -18.64
CA ASP A 15 -31.38 30.87 -18.09
C ASP A 15 -31.60 29.35 -18.11
N ASP A 16 -31.14 28.65 -19.15
CA ASP A 16 -31.24 27.20 -19.25
C ASP A 16 -30.35 26.50 -18.23
N LEU A 17 -29.15 27.04 -17.98
CA LEU A 17 -28.23 26.53 -16.95
C LEU A 17 -28.79 26.74 -15.54
N LEU A 18 -29.43 27.89 -15.28
CA LEU A 18 -30.13 28.15 -14.01
C LEU A 18 -31.33 27.22 -13.81
N LEU A 19 -32.08 26.94 -14.88
CA LEU A 19 -33.22 26.03 -14.86
C LEU A 19 -32.76 24.57 -14.61
N ALA A 20 -31.68 24.15 -15.29
CA ALA A 20 -31.07 22.83 -15.09
C ALA A 20 -30.54 22.67 -13.66
N ALA A 21 -29.89 23.69 -13.10
CA ALA A 21 -29.44 23.68 -11.71
C ALA A 21 -30.61 23.50 -10.73
N ARG A 22 -31.73 24.23 -10.94
CA ARG A 22 -32.94 24.07 -10.12
C ARG A 22 -33.55 22.67 -10.22
N HIS A 23 -33.59 22.08 -11.41
CA HIS A 23 -34.07 20.71 -11.61
C HIS A 23 -33.20 19.66 -10.90
N LEU A 24 -31.90 19.91 -10.75
CA LEU A 24 -30.97 19.06 -10.00
C LEU A 24 -30.98 19.34 -8.48
N GLY A 25 -31.89 20.20 -7.99
CA GLY A 25 -31.98 20.56 -6.57
C GLY A 25 -30.88 21.52 -6.10
N LEU A 26 -30.13 22.12 -7.03
CA LEU A 26 -29.05 23.06 -6.77
C LEU A 26 -29.57 24.50 -6.79
N LYS A 27 -29.03 25.36 -5.94
CA LYS A 27 -29.27 26.80 -5.99
C LYS A 27 -28.19 27.47 -6.84
N GLY A 28 -28.57 27.90 -8.04
CA GLY A 28 -27.73 28.72 -8.91
C GLY A 28 -27.93 30.21 -8.66
N LYS A 29 -26.85 30.98 -8.59
CA LYS A 29 -26.85 32.45 -8.59
C LYS A 29 -25.82 32.96 -9.61
N LEU A 30 -26.28 33.80 -10.54
CA LEU A 30 -25.38 34.50 -11.44
C LEU A 30 -24.67 35.64 -10.68
N SER A 31 -23.36 35.71 -10.81
CA SER A 31 -22.50 36.71 -10.21
C SER A 31 -21.56 37.28 -11.26
N ARG A 32 -21.28 38.58 -11.18
CA ARG A 32 -20.31 39.26 -12.05
C ARG A 32 -19.17 39.84 -11.19
N PRO A 33 -18.27 39.01 -10.66
CA PRO A 33 -17.16 39.51 -9.86
C PRO A 33 -16.17 40.28 -10.74
N SER A 34 -15.48 41.27 -10.16
CA SER A 34 -14.29 41.83 -10.79
C SER A 34 -13.15 40.81 -10.76
N VAL A 35 -12.18 40.93 -11.67
CA VAL A 35 -11.01 40.04 -11.75
C VAL A 35 -10.29 39.90 -10.41
N GLU A 36 -10.13 41.01 -9.70
CA GLU A 36 -9.49 41.09 -8.38
C GLU A 36 -10.26 40.32 -7.29
N ARG A 37 -11.58 40.17 -7.44
CA ARG A 37 -12.45 39.47 -6.47
C ARG A 37 -12.68 38.01 -6.85
N LEU A 38 -12.09 37.54 -7.95
CA LEU A 38 -12.23 36.15 -8.41
C LEU A 38 -11.64 35.15 -7.40
N SER A 39 -10.56 35.51 -6.72
CA SER A 39 -9.96 34.72 -5.63
C SER A 39 -10.78 34.71 -4.34
N LEU A 40 -11.70 35.67 -4.18
CA LEU A 40 -12.58 35.81 -3.01
C LEU A 40 -13.97 35.21 -3.24
N THR A 41 -14.28 34.76 -4.45
CA THR A 41 -15.55 34.09 -4.76
C THR A 41 -15.56 32.63 -4.30
N PRO A 42 -16.71 32.10 -3.86
CA PRO A 42 -16.83 30.69 -3.51
C PRO A 42 -16.74 29.83 -4.78
N LEU A 43 -15.64 29.10 -4.93
CA LEU A 43 -15.41 28.10 -5.96
C LEU A 43 -15.74 26.70 -5.39
N PRO A 44 -16.13 25.70 -6.20
CA PRO A 44 -16.17 25.70 -7.66
C PRO A 44 -17.35 26.50 -8.24
N ALA A 45 -17.13 27.16 -9.37
CA ALA A 45 -18.12 27.95 -10.08
C ALA A 45 -18.10 27.62 -11.58
N LEU A 46 -19.22 27.84 -12.28
CA LEU A 46 -19.27 27.73 -13.74
C LEU A 46 -18.95 29.09 -14.35
N ALA A 47 -17.89 29.18 -15.14
CA ALA A 47 -17.49 30.40 -15.84
C ALA A 47 -17.93 30.35 -17.31
N LEU A 48 -18.57 31.42 -17.78
CA LEU A 48 -18.97 31.55 -19.17
C LEU A 48 -17.88 32.25 -19.98
N LEU A 49 -17.38 31.58 -21.00
CA LEU A 49 -16.39 32.11 -21.94
C LEU A 49 -17.08 32.84 -23.10
N ARG A 50 -16.37 33.81 -23.70
CA ARG A 50 -16.86 34.69 -24.78
C ARG A 50 -17.18 33.94 -26.07
N ASP A 51 -16.60 32.75 -26.22
CA ASP A 51 -16.86 31.82 -27.31
C ASP A 51 -18.15 30.99 -27.12
N GLY A 52 -18.89 31.22 -26.03
CA GLY A 52 -20.12 30.49 -25.70
C GLY A 52 -19.90 29.19 -24.93
N ARG A 53 -18.65 28.81 -24.63
CA ARG A 53 -18.35 27.63 -23.81
C ARG A 53 -18.55 27.93 -22.32
N THR A 54 -18.90 26.89 -21.57
CA THR A 54 -18.99 26.94 -20.12
C THR A 54 -17.93 26.03 -19.53
N VAL A 55 -17.04 26.58 -18.72
CA VAL A 55 -15.97 25.84 -18.05
C VAL A 55 -16.18 25.85 -16.54
N VAL A 56 -15.74 24.81 -15.86
CA VAL A 56 -15.74 24.76 -14.40
C VAL A 56 -14.47 25.43 -13.90
N LEU A 57 -14.62 26.55 -13.20
CA LEU A 57 -13.57 27.19 -12.44
C LEU A 57 -13.49 26.52 -11.06
N ALA A 58 -12.50 25.65 -10.88
CA ALA A 58 -12.33 24.88 -9.65
C ALA A 58 -11.55 25.66 -8.59
N GLN A 59 -10.55 26.44 -8.99
CA GLN A 59 -9.69 27.19 -8.07
C GLN A 59 -9.12 28.45 -8.75
N CYS A 60 -8.86 29.50 -7.96
CA CYS A 60 -8.17 30.71 -8.39
C CYS A 60 -7.23 31.16 -7.26
N ASP A 61 -5.92 31.24 -7.52
CA ASP A 61 -4.90 31.65 -6.54
C ASP A 61 -4.52 33.14 -6.64
N GLY A 62 -5.19 33.89 -7.54
CA GLY A 62 -4.91 35.30 -7.83
C GLY A 62 -3.88 35.54 -8.94
N GLN A 63 -3.08 34.53 -9.30
CA GLN A 63 -2.15 34.58 -10.45
C GLN A 63 -2.54 33.60 -11.55
N ARG A 64 -3.12 32.47 -11.19
CA ARG A 64 -3.50 31.34 -12.04
C ARG A 64 -4.90 30.85 -11.66
N VAL A 65 -5.57 30.28 -12.66
CA VAL A 65 -6.86 29.65 -12.52
C VAL A 65 -6.77 28.18 -12.91
N LEU A 66 -7.49 27.34 -12.16
CA LEU A 66 -7.68 25.93 -12.47
C LEU A 66 -9.04 25.77 -13.13
N LEU A 67 -9.02 25.41 -14.41
CA LEU A 67 -10.18 25.23 -15.27
C LEU A 67 -10.37 23.77 -15.61
N GLN A 68 -11.62 23.33 -15.68
CA GLN A 68 -11.97 22.04 -16.22
C GLN A 68 -13.09 22.19 -17.24
N ASP A 69 -12.84 21.69 -18.45
CA ASP A 69 -13.81 21.74 -19.54
C ASP A 69 -14.64 20.45 -19.57
N PRO A 70 -15.96 20.51 -19.30
CA PRO A 70 -16.84 19.35 -19.34
C PRO A 70 -17.14 18.87 -20.77
N SER A 71 -16.80 19.64 -21.80
CA SER A 71 -17.02 19.28 -23.22
C SER A 71 -15.88 18.44 -23.82
N GLU A 72 -14.86 18.13 -23.03
CA GLU A 72 -13.62 17.43 -23.43
C GLU A 72 -12.82 18.13 -24.56
N GLN A 73 -13.25 19.32 -25.02
CA GLN A 73 -12.57 20.06 -26.09
C GLN A 73 -11.22 20.63 -25.66
N ILE A 74 -11.08 21.04 -24.40
CA ILE A 74 -9.79 21.44 -23.84
C ILE A 74 -9.07 20.22 -23.24
N GLN A 75 -7.96 19.82 -23.87
CA GLN A 75 -7.03 18.78 -23.41
C GLN A 75 -7.68 17.47 -22.94
N GLY A 76 -8.79 17.05 -23.58
CA GLY A 76 -9.47 15.78 -23.27
C GLY A 76 -10.10 15.73 -21.88
N GLY A 77 -10.61 16.87 -21.38
CA GLY A 77 -11.32 16.94 -20.09
C GLY A 77 -10.41 16.95 -18.86
N ARG A 78 -9.10 17.07 -19.05
CA ARG A 78 -8.13 17.22 -17.96
C ARG A 78 -8.20 18.62 -17.35
N PRO A 79 -7.99 18.78 -16.04
CA PRO A 79 -7.83 20.08 -15.42
C PRO A 79 -6.63 20.82 -16.02
N VAL A 80 -6.85 22.05 -16.48
CA VAL A 80 -5.82 22.93 -17.06
C VAL A 80 -5.58 24.10 -16.12
N ILE A 81 -4.31 24.40 -15.89
CA ILE A 81 -3.89 25.58 -15.13
C ILE A 81 -3.41 26.63 -16.13
N GLU A 82 -4.04 27.79 -16.11
CA GLU A 82 -3.63 28.92 -16.96
C GLU A 82 -3.49 30.22 -16.16
N PRO A 83 -2.65 31.17 -16.61
CA PRO A 83 -2.54 32.49 -15.97
C PRO A 83 -3.87 33.24 -16.01
N ILE A 84 -4.19 33.96 -14.93
CA ILE A 84 -5.45 34.72 -14.82
C ILE A 84 -5.61 35.74 -15.95
N ALA A 85 -4.51 36.32 -16.45
CA ALA A 85 -4.52 37.25 -17.58
C ALA A 85 -5.11 36.60 -18.84
N VAL A 86 -4.70 35.36 -19.14
CA VAL A 86 -5.18 34.60 -20.30
C VAL A 86 -6.66 34.26 -20.13
N PHE A 87 -7.05 33.84 -18.93
CA PHE A 87 -8.45 33.55 -18.61
C PHE A 87 -9.34 34.78 -18.77
N THR A 88 -8.91 35.95 -18.29
CA THR A 88 -9.71 37.18 -18.35
C THR A 88 -9.98 37.68 -19.76
N GLU A 89 -9.10 37.39 -20.72
CA GLU A 89 -9.33 37.70 -22.13
C GLU A 89 -10.46 36.85 -22.72
N GLN A 90 -10.57 35.59 -22.28
CA GLN A 90 -11.55 34.63 -22.77
C GLN A 90 -12.86 34.66 -21.98
N TRP A 91 -12.84 35.14 -20.74
CA TRP A 91 -13.99 35.16 -19.85
C TRP A 91 -14.95 36.33 -20.15
N THR A 92 -16.25 36.08 -20.07
CA THR A 92 -17.30 37.10 -20.28
C THR A 92 -17.47 38.05 -19.09
N GLY A 93 -16.90 37.71 -17.93
CA GLY A 93 -17.16 38.41 -16.67
C GLY A 93 -18.33 37.81 -15.88
N GLU A 94 -18.97 36.76 -16.38
CA GLU A 94 -20.08 36.08 -15.70
C GLU A 94 -19.66 34.75 -15.09
N LEU A 95 -20.02 34.55 -13.82
CA LEU A 95 -19.92 33.28 -13.11
C LEU A 95 -21.30 32.84 -12.65
N LEU A 96 -21.63 31.59 -12.90
CA LEU A 96 -22.75 30.92 -12.28
C LEU A 96 -22.25 30.16 -11.04
N LEU A 97 -22.56 30.72 -9.87
CA LEU A 97 -22.29 30.07 -8.59
C LEU A 97 -23.36 29.02 -8.34
N VAL A 98 -22.96 27.78 -8.13
CA VAL A 98 -23.89 26.68 -7.87
C VAL A 98 -23.59 26.10 -6.49
N THR A 99 -24.58 26.16 -5.61
CA THR A 99 -24.49 25.56 -4.26
C THR A 99 -25.50 24.41 -4.17
N SER A 100 -25.03 23.24 -3.73
CA SER A 100 -25.92 22.15 -3.35
C SER A 100 -26.32 22.30 -1.88
N ARG A 101 -27.60 22.10 -1.57
CA ARG A 101 -28.04 21.91 -0.18
C ARG A 101 -27.41 20.67 0.45
N ALA A 102 -27.05 19.66 -0.35
CA ALA A 102 -26.40 18.43 0.11
C ALA A 102 -24.90 18.63 0.41
N SER A 103 -24.21 19.51 -0.34
CA SER A 103 -22.80 19.81 -0.07
C SER A 103 -22.64 20.74 1.14
N VAL A 104 -23.56 21.68 1.35
CA VAL A 104 -23.60 22.52 2.57
C VAL A 104 -23.95 21.70 3.82
N ALA A 105 -24.80 20.67 3.68
CA ALA A 105 -25.04 19.69 4.75
C ALA A 105 -23.83 18.76 5.01
N GLY A 106 -23.01 18.49 3.99
CA GLY A 106 -21.79 17.70 4.09
C GLY A 106 -20.59 18.45 4.70
N GLU A 107 -20.45 19.76 4.45
CA GLU A 107 -19.38 20.58 5.05
C GLU A 107 -19.71 21.09 6.47
N LEU A 108 -21.00 21.17 6.84
CA LEU A 108 -21.43 21.51 8.21
C LEU A 108 -21.48 20.29 9.14
N ALA A 109 -21.37 19.07 8.62
CA ALA A 109 -21.20 17.85 9.40
C ALA A 109 -19.72 17.75 9.86
N LYS A 110 -19.42 18.45 10.95
CA LYS A 110 -18.23 18.21 11.77
C LYS A 110 -18.01 16.70 11.93
N PHE A 111 -16.90 16.15 11.43
CA PHE A 111 -16.33 14.84 11.84
C PHE A 111 -17.34 13.80 12.36
N ASP A 112 -18.34 13.40 11.57
CA ASP A 112 -19.35 12.44 12.02
C ASP A 112 -18.86 11.01 11.77
N PHE A 113 -18.44 10.31 12.83
CA PHE A 113 -18.05 8.89 12.83
C PHE A 113 -19.14 7.94 12.29
N SER A 114 -20.38 8.41 12.18
CA SER A 114 -21.55 7.61 11.79
C SER A 114 -21.49 7.07 10.35
N TRP A 115 -20.73 7.72 9.45
CA TRP A 115 -20.49 7.18 8.10
C TRP A 115 -19.28 6.22 8.03
N PHE A 116 -18.34 6.32 8.97
CA PHE A 116 -17.17 5.43 9.06
C PHE A 116 -17.56 4.03 9.57
N ILE A 117 -18.53 3.95 10.48
CA ILE A 117 -19.03 2.69 11.04
C ILE A 117 -19.50 1.70 9.96
N PRO A 118 -20.34 2.07 8.97
CA PRO A 118 -20.73 1.18 7.87
C PRO A 118 -19.54 0.58 7.10
N SER A 119 -18.49 1.37 6.87
CA SER A 119 -17.28 0.93 6.17
C SER A 119 -16.45 -0.04 7.02
N LEU A 120 -16.32 0.23 8.33
CA LEU A 120 -15.61 -0.64 9.27
C LEU A 120 -16.35 -1.98 9.48
N VAL A 121 -17.69 -1.94 9.56
CA VAL A 121 -18.54 -3.13 9.72
C VAL A 121 -18.52 -4.01 8.47
N LYS A 122 -18.30 -3.44 7.28
CA LYS A 122 -18.10 -4.20 6.02
C LYS A 122 -16.90 -5.14 6.11
N TYR A 123 -15.88 -4.80 6.90
CA TYR A 123 -14.67 -5.61 7.12
C TYR A 123 -14.59 -6.22 8.54
N ARG A 124 -15.72 -6.35 9.25
CA ARG A 124 -15.78 -6.87 10.62
C ARG A 124 -15.14 -8.25 10.81
N LYS A 125 -15.09 -9.06 9.74
CA LYS A 125 -14.48 -10.39 9.79
C LYS A 125 -12.95 -10.31 9.90
N LEU A 126 -12.31 -9.52 9.03
CA LEU A 126 -10.87 -9.26 9.06
C LEU A 126 -10.45 -8.53 10.34
N PHE A 127 -11.22 -7.51 10.75
CA PHE A 127 -10.97 -6.81 12.01
C PHE A 127 -11.14 -7.72 13.23
N GLY A 128 -12.15 -8.60 13.21
CA GLY A 128 -12.35 -9.60 14.27
C GLY A 128 -11.21 -10.61 14.33
N GLU A 129 -10.74 -11.10 13.18
CA GLU A 129 -9.61 -12.02 13.10
C GLU A 129 -8.33 -11.40 13.66
N VAL A 130 -7.98 -10.17 13.25
CA VAL A 130 -6.81 -9.44 13.80
C VAL A 130 -6.97 -9.16 15.29
N LEU A 131 -8.17 -8.80 15.76
CA LEU A 131 -8.44 -8.53 17.17
C LEU A 131 -8.31 -9.80 18.02
N VAL A 132 -8.78 -10.94 17.53
CA VAL A 132 -8.63 -12.23 18.21
C VAL A 132 -7.16 -12.65 18.23
N ILE A 133 -6.45 -12.57 17.11
CA ILE A 133 -5.02 -12.90 17.05
C ILE A 133 -4.23 -12.02 18.02
N SER A 134 -4.47 -10.70 18.01
CA SER A 134 -3.82 -9.75 18.91
C SER A 134 -4.15 -10.04 20.37
N LEU A 135 -5.41 -10.35 20.69
CA LEU A 135 -5.83 -10.75 22.04
C LEU A 135 -5.05 -11.97 22.55
N PHE A 136 -4.90 -13.01 21.71
CA PHE A 136 -4.11 -14.18 22.06
C PHE A 136 -2.64 -13.83 22.26
N LEU A 137 -2.03 -13.03 21.36
CA LEU A 137 -0.64 -12.58 21.51
C LEU A 137 -0.44 -11.76 22.79
N GLN A 138 -1.38 -10.87 23.13
CA GLN A 138 -1.36 -10.12 24.39
C GLN A 138 -1.49 -11.05 25.60
N LEU A 139 -2.33 -12.08 25.53
CA LEU A 139 -2.48 -13.07 26.60
C LEU A 139 -1.19 -13.85 26.81
N PHE A 140 -0.54 -14.31 25.73
CA PHE A 140 0.75 -15.00 25.78
C PHE A 140 1.86 -14.09 26.32
N ALA A 141 1.90 -12.82 25.89
CA ALA A 141 2.85 -11.84 26.41
C ALA A 141 2.68 -11.61 27.92
N LEU A 142 1.48 -11.79 28.47
CA LEU A 142 1.19 -11.65 29.90
C LEU A 142 1.53 -12.90 30.72
N ILE A 143 1.63 -14.08 30.09
CA ILE A 143 2.02 -15.32 30.77
C ILE A 143 3.42 -15.18 31.37
N SER A 144 4.38 -14.59 30.64
CA SER A 144 5.75 -14.38 31.09
C SER A 144 5.86 -13.57 32.40
N PRO A 145 5.31 -12.34 32.53
CA PRO A 145 5.35 -11.58 33.78
C PRO A 145 4.53 -12.22 34.91
N LEU A 146 3.39 -12.86 34.60
CA LEU A 146 2.59 -13.55 35.62
C LEU A 146 3.32 -14.77 36.19
N PHE A 147 4.09 -15.46 35.34
CA PHE A 147 4.99 -16.55 35.73
C PHE A 147 6.11 -16.04 36.63
N PHE A 148 6.78 -14.94 36.28
CA PHE A 148 7.78 -14.32 37.14
C PHE A 148 7.20 -13.93 38.50
N GLN A 149 5.97 -13.40 38.53
CA GLN A 149 5.28 -13.06 39.77
C GLN A 149 5.03 -14.30 40.64
N VAL A 150 4.55 -15.41 40.06
CA VAL A 150 4.32 -16.67 40.80
C VAL A 150 5.63 -17.29 41.28
N VAL A 151 6.71 -17.22 40.50
CA VAL A 151 8.03 -17.69 40.95
C VAL A 151 8.51 -16.86 42.14
N MET A 152 8.44 -15.53 42.03
CA MET A 152 8.89 -14.63 43.10
C MET A 152 8.06 -14.74 44.38
N ASP A 153 6.75 -14.91 44.26
CA ASP A 153 5.83 -14.95 45.42
C ASP A 153 5.67 -16.36 45.99
N LYS A 154 5.65 -17.39 45.13
CA LYS A 154 5.39 -18.77 45.55
C LYS A 154 6.67 -19.57 45.77
N VAL A 155 7.66 -19.50 44.88
CA VAL A 155 8.89 -20.33 44.96
C VAL A 155 9.89 -19.79 45.99
N LEU A 156 9.96 -18.46 46.16
CA LEU A 156 10.84 -17.83 47.14
C LEU A 156 10.27 -17.83 48.57
N VAL A 157 8.94 -17.85 48.73
CA VAL A 157 8.30 -17.73 50.06
C VAL A 157 7.87 -19.09 50.63
N HIS A 158 7.49 -20.07 49.79
CA HIS A 158 7.08 -21.40 50.24
C HIS A 158 7.74 -22.45 49.34
N ILE A 159 8.64 -23.29 49.88
CA ILE A 159 9.35 -24.35 49.13
C ILE A 159 8.37 -25.50 48.77
N GLY A 160 7.33 -25.19 47.98
CA GLY A 160 6.36 -26.11 47.44
C GLY A 160 6.83 -26.58 46.07
N LEU A 161 7.77 -27.54 46.06
CA LEU A 161 8.41 -28.10 44.87
C LEU A 161 7.40 -28.57 43.79
N THR A 162 6.17 -28.93 44.16
CA THR A 162 5.10 -29.33 43.24
C THR A 162 4.56 -28.20 42.36
N THR A 163 4.70 -26.93 42.75
CA THR A 163 4.26 -25.80 41.93
C THR A 163 5.31 -25.37 40.91
N LEU A 164 6.58 -25.60 41.22
CA LEU A 164 7.71 -25.43 40.29
C LEU A 164 7.64 -26.41 39.13
N ASP A 165 7.17 -27.64 39.36
CA ASP A 165 7.02 -28.64 38.29
C ASP A 165 5.94 -28.24 37.27
N VAL A 166 4.79 -27.70 37.73
CA VAL A 166 3.65 -27.33 36.85
C VAL A 166 3.99 -26.15 35.94
N LEU A 167 4.30 -24.98 36.49
CA LEU A 167 5.69 -24.52 36.42
C LEU A 167 6.48 -24.64 35.10
N VAL A 168 7.55 -25.41 35.25
CA VAL A 168 8.47 -25.89 34.22
C VAL A 168 7.74 -26.60 33.09
N ILE A 169 6.74 -27.45 33.37
CA ILE A 169 5.98 -28.16 32.32
C ILE A 169 5.23 -27.15 31.43
N GLY A 170 4.60 -26.14 32.02
CA GLY A 170 3.92 -25.05 31.30
C GLY A 170 4.88 -24.25 30.42
N LEU A 171 6.06 -23.90 30.95
CA LEU A 171 7.11 -23.22 30.17
C LEU A 171 7.61 -24.09 29.02
N LEU A 172 7.81 -25.38 29.28
CA LEU A 172 8.27 -26.33 28.27
C LEU A 172 7.24 -26.47 27.14
N VAL A 173 5.94 -26.52 27.47
CA VAL A 173 4.86 -26.53 26.47
C VAL A 173 4.85 -25.25 25.65
N VAL A 174 5.00 -24.07 26.28
CA VAL A 174 5.06 -22.79 25.56
C VAL A 174 6.28 -22.75 24.62
N VAL A 175 7.46 -23.12 25.12
CA VAL A 175 8.69 -23.16 24.31
C VAL A 175 8.57 -24.13 23.15
N VAL A 176 8.00 -25.32 23.38
CA VAL A 176 7.77 -26.31 22.31
C VAL A 176 6.76 -25.77 21.30
N PHE A 177 5.68 -25.16 21.76
CA PHE A 177 4.66 -24.60 20.89
C PHE A 177 5.20 -23.45 20.03
N GLU A 178 5.94 -22.50 20.61
CA GLU A 178 6.62 -21.42 19.88
C GLU A 178 7.65 -21.97 18.88
N SER A 179 8.41 -23.00 19.28
CA SER A 179 9.39 -23.65 18.40
C SER A 179 8.69 -24.30 17.20
N VAL A 180 7.56 -24.96 17.41
CA VAL A 180 6.76 -25.56 16.33
C VAL A 180 6.19 -24.47 15.42
N LEU A 181 5.60 -23.41 15.97
CA LEU A 181 5.07 -22.30 15.17
C LEU A 181 6.16 -21.61 14.33
N THR A 182 7.34 -21.44 14.90
CA THR A 182 8.50 -20.85 14.21
C THR A 182 9.00 -21.78 13.10
N ALA A 183 9.09 -23.09 13.37
CA ALA A 183 9.51 -24.07 12.40
C ALA A 183 8.54 -24.18 11.21
N LEU A 184 7.23 -24.01 11.44
CA LEU A 184 6.23 -24.02 10.37
C LEU A 184 6.34 -22.82 9.41
N ARG A 185 6.90 -21.70 9.86
CA ARG A 185 7.10 -20.47 9.05
C ARG A 185 8.50 -20.35 8.47
N THR A 186 9.39 -21.29 8.78
CA THR A 186 10.79 -21.23 8.37
C THR A 186 11.08 -22.31 7.34
N TYR A 187 11.37 -21.88 6.12
CA TYR A 187 11.88 -22.73 5.07
C TYR A 187 13.40 -22.72 5.06
N VAL A 188 14.02 -23.85 4.79
CA VAL A 188 15.47 -23.98 4.84
C VAL A 188 16.01 -24.26 3.45
N LEU A 189 17.06 -23.53 3.05
CA LEU A 189 17.80 -23.77 1.82
C LEU A 189 19.30 -23.88 2.13
N GLY A 190 19.95 -24.92 1.60
CA GLY A 190 21.37 -25.15 1.82
C GLY A 190 21.99 -25.98 0.71
N ARG A 191 23.31 -26.14 0.79
CA ARG A 191 24.06 -26.95 -0.18
C ARG A 191 23.73 -28.44 0.02
N GLY A 192 23.35 -29.14 -1.05
CA GLY A 192 22.97 -30.56 -1.03
C GLY A 192 21.51 -30.86 -0.66
N TYR A 193 20.64 -29.85 -0.59
CA TYR A 193 19.21 -30.00 -0.31
C TYR A 193 18.38 -30.26 -1.57
N GLY A 194 18.92 -30.00 -2.76
CA GLY A 194 18.26 -30.21 -4.03
C GLY A 194 17.36 -29.05 -4.44
N ALA A 195 16.27 -29.37 -5.14
CA ALA A 195 15.38 -28.38 -5.72
C ALA A 195 14.00 -28.46 -5.05
N ASP A 196 13.65 -27.42 -4.30
CA ASP A 196 12.39 -27.32 -3.57
C ASP A 196 11.44 -26.32 -4.21
N THR A 197 10.13 -26.56 -4.03
CA THR A 197 9.06 -25.66 -4.46
C THR A 197 8.29 -25.21 -3.23
N LEU A 198 8.23 -23.89 -3.05
CA LEU A 198 7.54 -23.25 -1.94
C LEU A 198 6.27 -22.59 -2.47
N GLN A 199 5.18 -22.77 -1.75
CA GLN A 199 3.91 -22.19 -2.10
C GLN A 199 3.33 -21.51 -0.87
N GLU A 200 3.39 -20.18 -0.91
CA GLU A 200 2.71 -19.35 0.06
C GLU A 200 1.29 -19.06 -0.38
N ASN A 201 0.39 -18.92 0.58
CA ASN A 201 -0.98 -18.43 0.35
C ASN A 201 -1.57 -17.94 1.67
N ASP A 202 -0.85 -17.04 2.35
CA ASP A 202 -1.29 -16.48 3.62
C ASP A 202 -1.52 -14.98 3.51
N THR A 203 -2.68 -14.53 3.99
CA THR A 203 -3.06 -13.11 4.07
C THR A 203 -3.09 -12.60 5.51
N THR A 204 -2.65 -13.42 6.47
CA THR A 204 -2.68 -13.10 7.90
C THR A 204 -1.84 -11.87 8.19
N ALA A 205 -2.44 -10.86 8.83
CA ALA A 205 -1.74 -9.64 9.19
C ALA A 205 -0.62 -9.93 10.20
N GLY A 206 0.60 -9.47 9.91
CA GLY A 206 1.77 -9.74 10.74
C GLY A 206 2.39 -11.12 10.50
N ASN A 207 2.03 -11.81 9.40
CA ASN A 207 2.78 -12.98 8.94
C ASN A 207 4.24 -12.61 8.67
N THR A 208 5.14 -13.55 8.90
CA THR A 208 6.58 -13.39 8.67
C THR A 208 7.16 -14.76 8.39
N ASP A 209 7.03 -15.19 7.15
CA ASP A 209 7.70 -16.38 6.67
C ASP A 209 9.16 -16.05 6.36
N VAL A 210 10.01 -17.05 6.59
CA VAL A 210 11.46 -16.90 6.49
C VAL A 210 12.03 -17.98 5.59
N LEU A 211 12.77 -17.59 4.57
CA LEU A 211 13.70 -18.48 3.87
C LEU A 211 15.08 -18.36 4.52
N GLN A 212 15.42 -19.34 5.36
CA GLN A 212 16.68 -19.45 6.06
C GLN A 212 17.72 -20.18 5.22
N PHE A 213 18.81 -19.50 4.90
CA PHE A 213 20.00 -20.12 4.32
C PHE A 213 20.86 -20.74 5.41
N LEU A 214 21.31 -21.98 5.16
CA LEU A 214 22.21 -22.70 6.07
C LEU A 214 23.63 -22.14 6.07
N SER A 215 24.42 -22.58 7.04
CA SER A 215 25.83 -22.21 7.16
C SER A 215 26.60 -22.54 5.88
N GLY A 216 27.53 -21.66 5.51
CA GLY A 216 28.32 -21.79 4.28
C GLY A 216 27.65 -21.26 3.01
N VAL A 217 26.57 -20.48 3.16
CA VAL A 217 25.95 -19.69 2.08
C VAL A 217 26.01 -18.22 2.47
N SER A 218 26.85 -17.44 1.77
CA SER A 218 26.92 -15.99 1.96
C SER A 218 25.97 -15.23 1.02
N THR A 219 25.72 -13.96 1.30
CA THR A 219 24.86 -13.09 0.46
C THR A 219 25.33 -12.97 -0.99
N GLU A 220 26.62 -13.13 -1.24
CA GLU A 220 27.22 -13.12 -2.59
C GLU A 220 27.07 -14.45 -3.33
N GLN A 221 26.66 -15.50 -2.62
CA GLN A 221 26.44 -16.84 -3.18
C GLN A 221 24.96 -17.11 -3.47
N ILE A 222 24.08 -16.14 -3.22
CA ILE A 222 22.64 -16.25 -3.45
C ILE A 222 22.33 -15.58 -4.78
N TRP A 223 21.74 -16.34 -5.70
CA TRP A 223 21.29 -15.85 -6.99
C TRP A 223 19.76 -15.85 -7.07
N LEU A 224 19.19 -14.69 -7.38
CA LEU A 224 17.76 -14.45 -7.46
C LEU A 224 17.38 -14.18 -8.92
N ARG A 225 16.36 -14.89 -9.42
CA ARG A 225 15.84 -14.62 -10.76
C ARG A 225 14.34 -14.82 -10.83
N LYS A 226 13.71 -14.02 -11.68
CA LYS A 226 12.31 -14.23 -12.06
C LYS A 226 12.21 -15.36 -13.09
N VAL A 227 11.30 -16.31 -12.86
CA VAL A 227 10.97 -17.39 -13.80
C VAL A 227 9.46 -17.43 -13.96
N SER A 228 8.96 -16.93 -15.09
CA SER A 228 7.51 -16.73 -15.30
C SER A 228 6.91 -15.86 -14.18
N ASN A 229 5.94 -16.36 -13.42
CA ASN A 229 5.33 -15.69 -12.25
C ASN A 229 5.95 -16.10 -10.91
N SER A 230 7.04 -16.87 -10.91
CA SER A 230 7.70 -17.36 -9.70
C SER A 230 9.07 -16.70 -9.49
N LEU A 231 9.51 -16.65 -8.24
CA LEU A 231 10.87 -16.27 -7.87
C LEU A 231 11.69 -17.55 -7.68
N GLU A 232 12.80 -17.67 -8.41
CA GLU A 232 13.78 -18.73 -8.16
C GLU A 232 14.96 -18.14 -7.38
N VAL A 233 15.29 -18.81 -6.28
CA VAL A 233 16.42 -18.54 -5.40
C VAL A 233 17.36 -19.73 -5.52
N SER A 234 18.62 -19.50 -5.86
CA SER A 234 19.59 -20.57 -6.08
C SER A 234 20.91 -20.29 -5.39
N ILE A 235 21.63 -21.35 -5.01
CA ILE A 235 22.95 -21.25 -4.41
C ILE A 235 24.00 -21.41 -5.51
N ILE A 236 24.80 -20.37 -5.72
CA ILE A 236 25.86 -20.32 -6.71
C ILE A 236 26.85 -21.48 -6.50
N GLY A 237 27.16 -22.15 -7.61
CA GLY A 237 28.07 -23.29 -7.65
C GLY A 237 27.40 -24.64 -7.33
N THR A 238 26.10 -24.67 -7.11
CA THR A 238 25.34 -25.89 -6.81
C THR A 238 24.11 -26.03 -7.71
N SER A 239 23.43 -27.17 -7.62
CA SER A 239 22.09 -27.36 -8.18
C SER A 239 20.98 -27.00 -7.19
N ASP A 240 21.33 -26.52 -6.00
CA ASP A 240 20.39 -26.27 -4.92
C ASP A 240 19.58 -25.00 -5.19
N LYS A 241 18.26 -25.13 -5.11
CA LYS A 241 17.34 -24.02 -5.39
C LYS A 241 16.00 -24.16 -4.68
N ALA A 242 15.39 -23.02 -4.44
CA ALA A 242 14.05 -22.84 -3.94
C ALA A 242 13.24 -22.04 -4.97
N THR A 243 12.09 -22.58 -5.40
CA THR A 243 11.17 -21.89 -6.30
C THR A 243 9.95 -21.44 -5.51
N LEU A 244 9.82 -20.13 -5.27
CA LEU A 244 8.67 -19.53 -4.63
C LEU A 244 7.61 -19.25 -5.70
N THR A 245 6.58 -20.09 -5.70
CA THR A 245 5.53 -20.08 -6.72
C THR A 245 4.64 -18.84 -6.58
N ASN A 246 4.21 -18.29 -7.71
CA ASN A 246 3.27 -17.16 -7.76
C ASN A 246 3.73 -15.86 -7.08
N TRP A 247 5.02 -15.76 -6.73
CA TRP A 247 5.62 -14.56 -6.14
C TRP A 247 5.14 -13.26 -6.80
N TYR A 248 5.07 -13.23 -8.14
CA TYR A 248 4.69 -12.04 -8.89
C TYR A 248 3.17 -11.82 -9.09
N LEU A 249 2.32 -12.62 -8.45
CA LEU A 249 0.86 -12.49 -8.52
C LEU A 249 0.26 -11.68 -7.35
N GLY A 250 1.00 -11.48 -6.26
CA GLY A 250 0.55 -10.72 -5.09
C GLY A 250 1.38 -11.01 -3.84
N SER A 251 1.30 -10.12 -2.86
CA SER A 251 2.09 -10.21 -1.62
C SER A 251 1.77 -11.43 -0.75
N GLN A 252 0.57 -12.00 -0.87
CA GLN A 252 0.19 -13.23 -0.15
C GLN A 252 0.98 -14.49 -0.58
N TYR A 253 1.72 -14.39 -1.68
CA TYR A 253 2.60 -15.44 -2.20
C TYR A 253 4.08 -15.17 -1.85
N HIS A 254 4.36 -14.11 -1.10
CA HIS A 254 5.72 -13.76 -0.71
C HIS A 254 6.11 -14.52 0.55
N VAL A 255 7.40 -14.83 0.63
CA VAL A 255 8.11 -15.07 1.88
C VAL A 255 8.72 -13.72 2.27
N GLU A 256 8.40 -13.22 3.47
CA GLU A 256 8.72 -11.84 3.85
C GLU A 256 10.22 -11.61 4.08
N GLN A 257 10.95 -12.63 4.54
CA GLN A 257 12.35 -12.47 4.93
C GLN A 257 13.25 -13.59 4.39
N PHE A 258 14.41 -13.19 3.91
CA PHE A 258 15.48 -14.08 3.46
C PHE A 258 16.65 -13.89 4.42
N LYS A 259 17.01 -14.92 5.18
CA LYS A 259 18.00 -14.81 6.27
C LYS A 259 19.18 -15.72 6.06
N THR A 260 20.39 -15.17 6.13
CA THR A 260 21.62 -15.96 6.15
C THR A 260 22.02 -16.34 7.57
N SER A 261 22.88 -17.35 7.71
CA SER A 261 23.32 -17.84 9.03
C SER A 261 24.16 -16.82 9.82
N ASP A 262 24.74 -15.81 9.13
CA ASP A 262 25.48 -14.70 9.72
C ASP A 262 24.56 -13.53 10.16
N GLY A 263 23.25 -13.69 10.04
CA GLY A 263 22.24 -12.74 10.54
C GLY A 263 21.80 -11.67 9.54
N LYS A 264 22.37 -11.63 8.33
CA LYS A 264 21.89 -10.69 7.30
C LYS A 264 20.50 -11.07 6.83
N THR A 265 19.67 -10.05 6.64
CA THR A 265 18.27 -10.17 6.27
C THR A 265 17.97 -9.32 5.03
N LEU A 266 17.40 -9.96 4.02
CA LEU A 266 16.83 -9.33 2.84
C LEU A 266 15.30 -9.38 2.95
N LEU A 267 14.63 -8.24 2.85
CA LEU A 267 13.18 -8.14 2.89
C LEU A 267 12.57 -8.37 1.50
N ASP A 268 11.36 -8.92 1.44
CA ASP A 268 10.61 -9.14 0.19
C ASP A 268 10.52 -7.88 -0.69
N SER A 269 10.31 -6.72 -0.08
CA SER A 269 10.28 -5.40 -0.72
C SER A 269 11.60 -5.01 -1.41
N GLN A 270 12.72 -5.59 -0.98
CA GLN A 270 14.05 -5.35 -1.52
C GLN A 270 14.48 -6.40 -2.55
N VAL A 271 13.81 -7.56 -2.61
CA VAL A 271 14.13 -8.67 -3.54
C VAL A 271 14.15 -8.20 -4.99
N GLN A 272 13.21 -7.34 -5.39
CA GLN A 272 13.10 -6.89 -6.78
C GLN A 272 14.34 -6.10 -7.25
N ASN A 273 15.04 -5.41 -6.34
CA ASN A 273 16.27 -4.69 -6.68
C ASN A 273 17.37 -5.66 -7.10
N LEU A 274 17.52 -6.78 -6.37
CA LEU A 274 18.49 -7.82 -6.69
C LEU A 274 18.11 -8.58 -7.96
N VAL A 275 16.84 -8.96 -8.12
CA VAL A 275 16.37 -9.62 -9.34
C VAL A 275 16.64 -8.77 -10.57
N SER A 276 16.38 -7.46 -10.50
CA SER A 276 16.61 -6.54 -11.63
C SER A 276 18.10 -6.38 -11.95
N ALA A 277 18.95 -6.31 -10.92
CA ALA A 277 20.40 -6.24 -11.10
C ALA A 277 20.98 -7.52 -11.69
N MET A 278 20.48 -8.69 -11.27
CA MET A 278 20.94 -10.01 -11.73
C MET A 278 20.38 -10.38 -13.11
N ALA A 279 19.24 -9.81 -13.53
CA ALA A 279 18.60 -10.13 -14.81
C ALA A 279 19.46 -9.82 -16.05
N GLY A 280 20.41 -8.87 -15.93
CA GLY A 280 21.36 -8.54 -17.01
C GLY A 280 22.48 -9.56 -17.21
N PHE A 281 22.57 -10.57 -16.36
CA PHE A 281 23.66 -11.53 -16.32
C PHE A 281 23.14 -12.97 -16.48
N THR A 282 23.94 -13.84 -17.09
CA THR A 282 23.63 -15.26 -17.11
C THR A 282 23.94 -15.87 -15.74
N PRO A 283 23.05 -16.70 -15.17
CA PRO A 283 23.31 -17.36 -13.89
C PRO A 283 24.67 -18.11 -13.91
N PRO A 284 25.48 -18.01 -12.85
CA PRO A 284 26.74 -18.76 -12.78
C PRO A 284 26.53 -20.27 -12.92
N ALA A 285 27.43 -20.95 -13.62
CA ALA A 285 27.33 -22.39 -13.83
C ALA A 285 27.55 -23.16 -12.51
N ALA A 286 26.94 -24.34 -12.39
CA ALA A 286 27.21 -25.26 -11.30
C ALA A 286 28.72 -25.58 -11.25
N GLY A 287 29.34 -25.50 -10.06
CA GLY A 287 30.78 -25.61 -9.86
C GLY A 287 31.55 -24.29 -9.65
N GLN A 288 30.99 -23.13 -10.00
CA GLN A 288 31.57 -21.83 -9.63
C GLN A 288 31.07 -21.41 -8.25
N THR A 289 31.89 -21.49 -7.20
CA THR A 289 31.47 -21.17 -5.82
C THR A 289 31.55 -19.68 -5.48
N THR A 290 32.06 -18.87 -6.40
CA THR A 290 32.19 -17.42 -6.29
C THR A 290 31.67 -16.76 -7.56
N LEU A 291 31.12 -15.55 -7.42
CA LEU A 291 30.75 -14.73 -8.55
C LEU A 291 32.00 -14.39 -9.38
N PRO A 292 31.93 -14.42 -10.73
CA PRO A 292 32.99 -13.88 -11.58
C PRO A 292 33.33 -12.41 -11.22
N PRO A 293 34.59 -11.95 -11.36
CA PRO A 293 35.00 -10.61 -10.90
C PRO A 293 34.15 -9.47 -11.47
N ASN A 294 33.77 -9.55 -12.75
CA ASN A 294 32.89 -8.59 -13.41
C ASN A 294 31.48 -8.55 -12.81
N TYR A 295 30.97 -9.68 -12.33
CA TYR A 295 29.66 -9.75 -11.67
C TYR A 295 29.75 -9.17 -10.27
N GLN A 296 30.83 -9.49 -9.53
CA GLN A 296 31.06 -8.92 -8.21
C GLN A 296 31.10 -7.40 -8.25
N THR A 297 31.85 -6.79 -9.18
CA THR A 297 31.93 -5.34 -9.29
C THR A 297 30.56 -4.69 -9.55
N ALA A 298 29.70 -5.34 -10.34
CA ALA A 298 28.38 -4.81 -10.67
C ALA A 298 27.34 -5.06 -9.57
N LEU A 299 27.37 -6.22 -8.91
CA LEU A 299 26.33 -6.66 -7.98
C LEU A 299 26.65 -6.31 -6.52
N ALA A 300 27.93 -6.20 -6.13
CA ALA A 300 28.34 -5.87 -4.76
C ALA A 300 27.63 -4.64 -4.17
N PRO A 301 27.51 -3.48 -4.86
CA PRO A 301 26.81 -2.33 -4.27
C PRO A 301 25.32 -2.60 -4.06
N VAL A 302 24.67 -3.36 -4.95
CA VAL A 302 23.25 -3.71 -4.82
C VAL A 302 23.04 -4.72 -3.70
N ILE A 303 23.91 -5.74 -3.59
CA ILE A 303 23.88 -6.72 -2.51
C ILE A 303 24.08 -6.02 -1.16
N ALA A 304 25.09 -5.17 -1.03
CA ALA A 304 25.37 -4.45 0.20
C ALA A 304 24.23 -3.49 0.61
N ALA A 305 23.54 -2.87 -0.35
CA ALA A 305 22.45 -1.92 -0.05
C ALA A 305 21.12 -2.58 0.32
N ASN A 306 20.91 -3.85 -0.04
CA ASN A 306 19.62 -4.54 0.17
C ASN A 306 19.67 -5.60 1.26
N TRP A 307 20.84 -6.15 1.59
CA TRP A 307 21.01 -7.05 2.73
C TRP A 307 21.33 -6.24 3.99
N ASN A 308 20.41 -6.23 4.95
CA ASN A 308 20.55 -5.49 6.20
C ASN A 308 21.06 -6.42 7.32
N GLY A 309 21.93 -5.93 8.19
CA GLY A 309 22.48 -6.69 9.32
C GLY A 309 23.50 -5.87 10.09
#